data_AF-E4TY85-F1
#
_entry.id   AF-E4TY85-F1
#
_cell.length_a   1.000
_cell.length_b   1.000
_cell.length_c   1.000
_cell.angle_alpha   90.00
_cell.angle_beta   90.00
_cell.angle_gamma   90.00
#
_symmetry.space_group_name_H-M   'P 1'
#
loop_
_entity.id
_entity.type
_entity.pdbx_description
1 polymer ?
#
loop_
_entity_poly.entity_id
_entity_poly.type
_entity_poly.pdbx_seq_one_letter_code
_entity_poly.pdbx_strand_id
1 'polypeptide(L)'
;MKSLVVNQLGDDTVRHYLPMTGVNAVTFATDIFAGTWKVFEETSSLGSDTAVVNANKVGVQLVDSVGHKTYLRMIAKSTMSSDDIRTALTGLTINGVLVDKVVFVDFSPLTFA
;
A
#
# COMPACT_ATOMS: atom_id res chain seq x y z
N MET A 1 -6.25 15.10 -6.15
CA MET A 1 -6.14 14.75 -4.72
C MET A 1 -7.14 13.66 -4.43
N LYS A 2 -6.68 12.54 -3.89
CA LYS A 2 -7.48 11.38 -3.52
C LYS A 2 -7.46 11.19 -2.01
N SER A 3 -8.57 10.73 -1.44
CA SER A 3 -8.68 10.37 -0.02
C SER A 3 -9.22 8.95 0.11
N LEU A 4 -8.69 8.18 1.05
CA LEU A 4 -9.26 6.91 1.49
C LEU A 4 -10.06 7.16 2.77
N VAL A 5 -11.34 6.82 2.75
CA VAL A 5 -12.17 6.80 3.96
C VAL A 5 -12.42 5.36 4.38
N VAL A 6 -12.09 5.05 5.63
CA VAL A 6 -12.40 3.76 6.25
C VAL A 6 -13.55 4.00 7.21
N ASN A 7 -14.72 3.42 6.93
CA ASN A 7 -15.90 3.48 7.79
C ASN A 7 -16.11 2.13 8.47
N GLN A 8 -16.41 2.16 9.76
CA GLN A 8 -16.67 0.99 10.57
C GLN A 8 -17.97 1.15 11.37
N LEU A 9 -18.86 0.17 11.25
CA LEU A 9 -20.11 0.07 11.99
C LEU A 9 -20.24 -1.34 12.56
N GLY A 10 -20.06 -1.49 13.88
CA GLY A 10 -19.94 -2.81 14.50
C GLY A 10 -18.71 -3.56 13.95
N ASP A 11 -18.95 -4.77 13.45
CA ASP A 11 -17.91 -5.64 12.86
C ASP A 11 -17.68 -5.38 11.36
N ASP A 12 -18.55 -4.61 10.71
CA ASP A 12 -18.44 -4.30 9.29
C ASP A 12 -17.49 -3.13 9.04
N THR A 13 -16.59 -3.30 8.07
CA THR A 13 -15.64 -2.25 7.64
C THR A 13 -15.70 -2.07 6.13
N VAL A 14 -16.03 -0.85 5.68
CA VAL A 14 -16.09 -0.47 4.27
C VAL A 14 -15.01 0.58 3.96
N ARG A 15 -14.37 0.45 2.80
CA ARG A 15 -13.28 1.32 2.35
C ARG A 15 -13.70 2.07 1.09
N HIS A 16 -13.65 3.40 1.12
CA HIS A 16 -14.06 4.27 0.03
C HIS A 16 -12.86 5.05 -0.50
N TYR A 17 -12.56 4.90 -1.79
CA TYR A 17 -11.56 5.71 -2.48
C TYR A 17 -12.27 6.89 -3.15
N LEU A 18 -12.09 8.09 -2.58
CA LEU A 18 -12.79 9.30 -2.99
C LEU A 18 -11.83 10.25 -3.72
N PRO A 19 -12.16 10.75 -4.91
CA PRO A 19 -11.31 11.69 -5.66
C PRO A 19 -11.50 13.13 -5.15
N MET A 20 -11.34 13.35 -3.85
CA MET A 20 -11.51 14.65 -3.20
C MET A 20 -10.47 14.88 -2.10
N THR A 21 -10.34 16.14 -1.68
CA THR A 21 -9.48 16.56 -0.56
C THR A 21 -9.95 15.96 0.77
N GLY A 22 -9.05 15.94 1.77
CA GLY A 22 -9.34 15.42 3.10
C GLY A 22 -10.48 16.19 3.78
N VAL A 23 -10.52 17.51 3.62
CA VAL A 23 -11.59 18.36 4.16
C VAL A 23 -12.95 17.96 3.59
N ASN A 24 -13.06 17.78 2.26
CA ASN A 24 -14.33 17.40 1.63
C ASN A 24 -14.72 15.96 1.98
N ALA A 25 -13.74 15.05 2.11
CA ALA A 25 -13.98 13.68 2.54
C ALA A 25 -14.47 13.60 4.00
N VAL A 26 -13.96 14.47 4.88
CA VAL A 26 -14.42 14.60 6.27
C VAL A 26 -15.87 15.08 6.31
N THR A 27 -16.24 16.11 5.54
CA THR A 27 -17.63 16.58 5.45
C THR A 27 -18.54 15.47 4.95
N PHE A 28 -18.18 14.83 3.83
CA PHE A 28 -18.92 13.69 3.27
C PHE A 28 -19.11 12.55 4.29
N ALA A 29 -18.05 12.18 5.02
CA ALA A 29 -18.12 11.11 6.02
C ALA A 29 -19.00 11.51 7.22
N THR A 30 -18.91 12.77 7.67
CA THR A 30 -19.74 13.30 8.76
C THR A 30 -21.22 13.27 8.40
N ASP A 31 -21.56 13.64 7.17
CA ASP A 31 -22.95 13.81 6.75
C ASP A 31 -23.66 12.47 6.45
N ILE A 32 -22.91 11.43 6.08
CA ILE A 32 -23.48 10.20 5.50
C ILE A 32 -23.21 8.96 6.35
N PHE A 33 -22.04 8.85 6.98
CA PHE A 33 -21.63 7.60 7.60
C PHE A 33 -22.12 7.47 9.04
N ALA A 34 -22.71 6.31 9.33
CA ALA A 34 -22.94 5.87 10.70
C ALA A 34 -21.68 5.20 11.26
N GLY A 35 -21.54 5.20 12.59
CA GLY A 35 -20.42 4.57 13.29
C GLY A 35 -19.16 5.45 13.32
N THR A 36 -18.00 4.82 13.23
CA THR A 36 -16.71 5.52 13.26
C THR A 36 -16.08 5.56 11.89
N TRP A 37 -15.26 6.58 11.63
CA TRP A 37 -14.54 6.67 10.38
C TRP A 37 -13.17 7.34 10.55
N LYS A 38 -12.27 7.04 9.61
CA LYS A 38 -10.95 7.65 9.48
C LYS A 38 -10.74 8.08 8.03
N VAL A 39 -10.21 9.29 7.85
CA VAL A 39 -9.83 9.82 6.53
C VAL A 39 -8.31 9.80 6.43
N PHE A 40 -7.81 9.24 5.32
CA PHE A 40 -6.40 9.27 4.93
C PHE A 40 -6.29 10.06 3.64
N GLU A 41 -5.73 11.27 3.70
CA GLU A 41 -5.53 12.12 2.54
C GLU A 41 -4.19 11.82 1.86
N GLU A 42 -4.18 11.85 0.54
CA GLU A 42 -2.95 11.86 -0.25
C GLU A 42 -2.14 13.13 0.04
N THR A 43 -1.04 12.99 0.78
CA THR A 43 -0.16 14.11 1.15
C THR A 43 0.95 14.40 0.14
N SER A 44 1.20 13.47 -0.80
CA SER A 44 2.19 13.65 -1.85
C SER A 44 1.82 12.86 -3.09
N SER A 45 2.06 13.48 -4.24
CA SER A 45 2.12 12.79 -5.53
C SER A 45 3.55 12.95 -6.06
N LEU A 46 4.39 11.96 -5.78
CA LEU A 46 5.76 11.88 -6.29
C LEU A 46 5.86 10.76 -7.30
N GLY A 47 6.52 11.05 -8.42
CA GLY A 47 6.62 10.15 -9.58
C GLY A 47 5.71 10.58 -10.73
N SER A 48 5.99 10.03 -11.92
CA SER A 48 5.22 10.26 -13.14
C SER A 48 4.98 8.92 -13.83
N ASP A 49 3.77 8.74 -14.37
CA ASP A 49 3.38 7.56 -15.15
C ASP A 49 3.81 7.68 -16.62
N THR A 50 4.25 8.84 -17.07
CA THR A 50 4.28 9.21 -18.51
C THR A 50 5.40 8.53 -19.31
N ALA A 51 6.20 7.63 -18.73
CA ALA A 51 7.32 6.97 -19.43
C ALA A 51 7.75 5.60 -18.87
N VAL A 52 6.95 4.93 -18.01
CA VAL A 52 7.34 3.62 -17.46
C VAL A 52 7.02 2.51 -18.46
N VAL A 53 8.00 2.13 -19.27
CA VAL A 53 7.87 1.02 -20.23
C VAL A 53 8.09 -0.33 -19.55
N ASN A 54 9.06 -0.40 -18.64
CA ASN A 54 9.47 -1.65 -17.97
C ASN A 54 9.48 -1.50 -16.46
N ALA A 55 8.92 -2.50 -15.78
CA ALA A 55 8.91 -2.63 -14.33
C ALA A 55 9.09 -4.11 -13.94
N ASN A 56 9.14 -4.39 -12.64
CA ASN A 56 9.08 -5.75 -12.10
C ASN A 56 7.83 -5.89 -11.24
N LYS A 57 7.00 -6.90 -11.53
CA LYS A 57 5.95 -7.34 -10.62
C LYS A 57 6.58 -8.19 -9.53
N VAL A 58 6.39 -7.80 -8.28
CA VAL A 58 7.05 -8.40 -7.13
C VAL A 58 6.02 -8.82 -6.10
N GLY A 59 6.08 -10.09 -5.69
CA GLY A 59 5.35 -10.63 -4.55
C GLY A 59 6.33 -11.11 -3.50
N VAL A 60 6.16 -10.67 -2.26
CA VAL A 60 7.01 -11.08 -1.14
C VAL A 60 6.17 -11.55 0.05
N GLN A 61 6.71 -12.56 0.74
CA GLN A 61 6.35 -12.90 2.11
C GLN A 61 7.35 -12.21 3.02
N LEU A 62 6.83 -11.50 4.01
CA LEU A 62 7.60 -10.80 5.03
C LEU A 62 7.44 -11.56 6.34
N VAL A 63 8.54 -11.78 7.05
CA VAL A 63 8.59 -12.58 8.28
C VAL A 63 9.33 -11.83 9.36
N ASP A 64 8.80 -11.81 10.57
CA ASP A 64 9.52 -11.32 11.75
C ASP A 64 10.39 -12.41 12.39
N SER A 65 11.19 -12.03 13.37
CA SER A 65 12.09 -12.89 14.14
C SER A 65 11.36 -13.95 14.95
N VAL A 66 10.06 -13.78 15.23
CA VAL A 66 9.22 -14.70 15.98
C VAL A 66 8.45 -15.66 15.05
N GLY A 67 8.44 -15.40 13.74
CA GLY A 67 7.84 -16.23 12.71
C GLY A 67 6.45 -15.79 12.23
N HIS A 68 5.94 -14.63 12.66
CA HIS A 68 4.71 -14.05 12.08
C HIS A 68 4.94 -13.65 10.63
N LYS A 69 3.89 -13.74 9.81
CA LYS A 69 3.99 -13.58 8.35
C LYS A 69 2.96 -12.61 7.82
N THR A 70 3.37 -11.83 6.83
CA THR A 70 2.46 -11.06 5.99
C THR A 70 2.92 -11.13 4.54
N TYR A 71 2.06 -10.68 3.62
CA TYR A 71 2.36 -10.66 2.19
C TYR A 71 2.19 -9.27 1.63
N LEU A 72 3.10 -8.89 0.73
CA LEU A 72 3.04 -7.65 -0.01
C LEU A 72 3.22 -7.94 -1.50
N ARG A 73 2.39 -7.30 -2.32
CA ARG A 73 2.52 -7.28 -3.78
C ARG A 73 2.70 -5.86 -4.25
N MET A 74 3.64 -5.63 -5.15
CA MET A 74 4.00 -4.31 -5.64
C MET A 74 4.54 -4.36 -7.07
N ILE A 75 4.55 -3.20 -7.72
CA ILE A 75 5.28 -2.97 -8.96
C ILE A 75 6.54 -2.19 -8.61
N ALA A 76 7.70 -2.83 -8.72
CA ALA A 76 9.00 -2.25 -8.46
C ALA A 76 9.60 -1.67 -9.74
N LYS A 77 10.51 -0.69 -9.61
CA LYS A 77 11.29 -0.19 -10.75
C LYS A 77 12.07 -1.34 -11.38
N SER A 78 12.14 -1.40 -12.71
CA SER A 78 12.90 -2.42 -13.44
C SER A 78 14.38 -2.47 -13.07
N THR A 79 14.94 -1.37 -12.57
CA THR A 79 16.33 -1.26 -12.12
C THR A 79 16.59 -1.81 -10.71
N MET A 80 15.55 -2.13 -9.92
CA MET A 80 15.75 -2.68 -8.59
C MET A 80 15.96 -4.19 -8.66
N SER A 81 17.08 -4.64 -8.08
CA SER A 81 17.35 -6.06 -7.88
C SER A 81 16.55 -6.63 -6.70
N SER A 82 16.55 -7.96 -6.55
CA SER A 82 15.98 -8.59 -5.37
C SER A 82 16.65 -8.12 -4.08
N ASP A 83 17.96 -7.85 -4.10
CA ASP A 83 18.71 -7.49 -2.90
C ASP A 83 18.46 -6.03 -2.49
N ASP A 84 18.29 -5.14 -3.47
CA ASP A 84 17.84 -3.76 -3.22
C ASP A 84 16.47 -3.76 -2.54
N ILE A 85 15.56 -4.61 -3.01
CA ILE A 85 14.22 -4.74 -2.46
C ILE A 85 14.25 -5.34 -1.04
N ARG A 86 15.08 -6.37 -0.79
CA ARG A 86 15.24 -6.91 0.58
C ARG A 86 15.71 -5.81 1.52
N THR A 87 16.77 -5.10 1.12
CA THR A 87 17.37 -4.03 1.93
C THR A 87 16.36 -2.92 2.23
N ALA A 88 15.57 -2.52 1.24
CA ALA A 88 14.56 -1.47 1.41
C ALA A 88 13.38 -1.89 2.32
N LEU A 89 13.08 -3.19 2.39
CA LEU A 89 11.94 -3.69 3.18
C LEU A 89 12.33 -4.10 4.60
N THR A 90 13.56 -4.58 4.83
CA THR A 90 14.03 -5.00 6.15
C THR A 90 14.00 -3.83 7.15
N GLY A 91 13.52 -4.11 8.36
CA GLY A 91 13.36 -3.12 9.43
C GLY A 91 12.08 -2.28 9.34
N LEU A 92 11.33 -2.35 8.25
CA LEU A 92 10.02 -1.71 8.17
C LEU A 92 8.97 -2.53 8.93
N THR A 93 7.94 -1.86 9.44
CA THR A 93 6.73 -2.53 9.94
C THR A 93 5.64 -2.47 8.89
N ILE A 94 5.27 -3.63 8.34
CA ILE A 94 4.27 -3.74 7.28
C ILE A 94 3.16 -4.67 7.78
N ASN A 95 1.92 -4.19 7.78
CA ASN A 95 0.75 -4.94 8.28
C ASN A 95 0.98 -5.53 9.70
N GLY A 96 1.65 -4.78 10.58
CA GLY A 96 1.94 -5.19 11.95
C GLY A 96 3.12 -6.16 12.11
N VAL A 97 3.82 -6.52 11.03
CA VAL A 97 5.01 -7.39 11.06
C VAL A 97 6.27 -6.55 10.89
N LEU A 98 7.18 -6.58 11.86
CA LEU A 98 8.53 -6.03 11.73
C LEU A 98 9.34 -6.95 10.81
N VAL A 99 9.77 -6.44 9.66
CA VAL A 99 10.38 -7.25 8.62
C VAL A 99 11.83 -7.58 9.00
N ASP A 100 12.06 -8.80 9.49
CA ASP A 100 13.40 -9.33 9.73
C ASP A 100 13.90 -10.19 8.55
N LYS A 101 12.97 -10.81 7.81
CA LYS A 101 13.26 -11.64 6.65
C LYS A 101 12.25 -11.40 5.53
N VAL A 102 12.77 -11.26 4.32
CA VAL A 102 11.98 -11.18 3.08
C VAL A 102 12.14 -12.46 2.29
N VAL A 103 11.06 -13.02 1.76
CA VAL A 103 11.05 -14.20 0.88
C VAL A 103 10.27 -13.84 -0.38
N PHE A 104 10.90 -13.96 -1.55
CA PHE A 104 10.22 -13.70 -2.82
C PHE A 104 9.30 -14.88 -3.18
N VAL A 105 8.05 -14.54 -3.48
CA VAL A 105 7.03 -15.45 -4.00
C VAL A 105 6.89 -15.28 -5.51
N ASP A 106 7.08 -14.05 -6.01
CA ASP A 106 7.05 -13.71 -7.42
C ASP A 106 8.06 -12.57 -7.66
N PHE A 107 8.77 -12.65 -8.78
CA PHE A 107 9.62 -11.59 -9.31
C PHE A 107 9.65 -11.76 -10.83
N SER A 108 8.79 -11.03 -11.53
CA SER A 108 8.62 -11.17 -12.97
C SER A 108 8.71 -9.81 -13.66
N PRO A 109 9.37 -9.71 -14.82
CA PRO A 109 9.36 -8.49 -15.60
C PRO A 109 7.95 -8.17 -16.09
N LEU A 110 7.61 -6.89 -16.13
CA LEU A 110 6.34 -6.35 -16.59
C LEU A 110 6.59 -5.24 -17.60
N THR A 111 6.01 -5.36 -18.79
CA THR A 111 6.09 -4.34 -19.85
C THR A 111 4.71 -3.76 -20.10
N PHE A 112 4.62 -2.44 -20.14
CA PHE A 112 3.38 -1.71 -20.46
C PHE A 112 3.38 -1.33 -21.94
N ALA A 113 2.20 -1.41 -22.56
CA ALA A 113 1.98 -1.11 -23.98
C ALA A 113 1.73 0.39 -24.21
#